data_AF-A0A7K0DUD5-F1
#
_entry.id   AF-A0A7K0DUD5-F1
#
_cell.length_a   1.000
_cell.length_b   1.000
_cell.length_c   1.000
_cell.angle_alpha   90.00
_cell.angle_beta   90.00
_cell.angle_gamma   90.00
#
_symmetry.space_group_name_H-M   'P 1'
#
loop_
_entity.id
_entity.type
_entity.pdbx_description
1 polymer ?
#
loop_
_entity_poly.entity_id
_entity_poly.type
_entity_poly.pdbx_seq_one_letter_code
_entity_poly.pdbx_strand_id
1 'polypeptide(L)'
;MSTSRAATALHKALENHARTQRKLTAASMIGDGSDVLSALTGRPVTHDERLRLAPWVVQQLQRQIAQIADPADRRIAQMVLAATREFEDLNVEQRKQYVCDRRAELSRELYKKHRIGVLAELAAGLELAYLAISAPTVFVGGSYTDPGWHAIAEGVGRALAGKPVRLVAALCDPGIRVCYGLEKARIAGNSYVLPRTKLFGRPDSARRAEQPYGAREYLTGTRESVRTHLMAGSDLVLLFGGGPGTEAEARLAEQAGKPVVPLGFTRGTAGEYWRSHHDPVDPDSYQELGDPDPQTAVDAAVRLITRHLLPMG
;
A
#
# COMPACT_ATOMS: atom_id res chain seq x y z
N MET A 1 -11.08 -12.14 27.85
CA MET A 1 -12.38 -11.65 27.38
C MET A 1 -12.18 -11.16 25.95
N SER A 2 -12.81 -11.80 24.96
CA SER A 2 -12.69 -11.41 23.55
C SER A 2 -13.63 -10.23 23.31
N THR A 3 -13.08 -9.02 23.14
CA THR A 3 -13.86 -7.86 22.70
C THR A 3 -14.44 -8.18 21.34
N SER A 4 -15.76 -8.25 21.23
CA SER A 4 -16.46 -8.40 19.96
C SER A 4 -16.05 -7.25 19.04
N ARG A 5 -15.11 -7.50 18.12
CA ARG A 5 -14.76 -6.52 17.09
C ARG A 5 -15.99 -6.38 16.19
N ALA A 6 -16.49 -5.16 16.05
CA ALA A 6 -17.57 -4.86 15.13
C ALA A 6 -17.18 -5.36 13.72
N ALA A 7 -18.10 -6.05 13.05
CA ALA A 7 -17.86 -6.56 11.71
C ALA A 7 -17.65 -5.41 10.72
N THR A 8 -16.49 -5.38 10.04
CA THR A 8 -16.17 -4.39 9.00
C THR A 8 -17.10 -4.53 7.79
N ALA A 9 -17.16 -3.50 6.94
CA ALA A 9 -17.92 -3.57 5.70
C ALA A 9 -17.45 -4.73 4.81
N LEU A 10 -16.13 -4.94 4.70
CA LEU A 10 -15.58 -6.04 3.91
C LEU A 10 -15.92 -7.41 4.49
N HIS A 11 -15.88 -7.57 5.81
CA HIS A 11 -16.31 -8.82 6.46
C HIS A 11 -17.77 -9.14 6.07
N LYS A 12 -18.69 -8.18 6.25
CA LYS A 12 -20.10 -8.38 5.87
C LYS A 12 -20.26 -8.71 4.39
N ALA A 13 -19.49 -8.04 3.52
CA ALA A 13 -19.52 -8.29 2.09
C ALA A 13 -19.01 -9.70 1.73
N LEU A 14 -17.93 -10.18 2.36
CA LEU A 14 -17.43 -11.54 2.18
C LEU A 14 -18.42 -12.58 2.70
N GLU A 15 -19.08 -12.32 3.83
CA GLU A 15 -20.13 -13.20 4.35
C GLU A 15 -21.32 -13.27 3.40
N ASN A 16 -21.76 -12.13 2.86
CA ASN A 16 -22.85 -12.09 1.89
C ASN A 16 -22.48 -12.81 0.59
N HIS A 17 -21.25 -12.60 0.11
CA HIS A 17 -20.71 -13.32 -1.05
C HIS A 17 -20.70 -14.82 -0.81
N ALA A 18 -20.21 -15.28 0.34
CA ALA A 18 -20.20 -16.70 0.72
C ALA A 18 -21.59 -17.36 0.71
N ARG A 19 -22.64 -16.61 1.10
CA ARG A 19 -24.03 -17.07 1.13
C ARG A 19 -24.68 -17.16 -0.23
N THR A 20 -24.41 -16.18 -1.09
CA THR A 20 -25.05 -16.03 -2.40
C THR A 20 -24.32 -16.81 -3.49
N GLN A 21 -22.98 -16.85 -3.41
CA GLN A 21 -22.15 -17.39 -4.46
C GLN A 21 -21.80 -18.85 -4.26
N ARG A 22 -21.78 -19.57 -5.39
CA ARG A 22 -21.49 -21.01 -5.41
C ARG A 22 -20.03 -21.36 -5.61
N LYS A 23 -19.20 -20.39 -6.02
CA LYS A 23 -17.78 -20.59 -6.35
C LYS A 23 -17.00 -19.31 -6.03
N LEU A 24 -15.81 -19.43 -5.45
CA LEU A 24 -14.89 -18.29 -5.34
C LEU A 24 -14.18 -18.09 -6.69
N THR A 25 -14.78 -17.30 -7.58
CA THR A 25 -14.21 -17.05 -8.93
C THR A 25 -14.25 -15.57 -9.29
N ALA A 26 -13.37 -15.15 -10.21
CA ALA A 26 -13.38 -13.78 -10.70
C ALA A 26 -14.73 -13.43 -11.34
N ALA A 27 -15.31 -14.35 -12.11
CA ALA A 27 -16.62 -14.17 -12.72
C ALA A 27 -17.73 -13.90 -11.69
N SER A 28 -17.78 -14.68 -10.59
CA SER A 28 -18.75 -14.43 -9.50
C SER A 28 -18.54 -13.09 -8.77
N MET A 29 -17.28 -12.64 -8.64
CA MET A 29 -16.97 -11.33 -8.03
C MET A 29 -17.38 -10.16 -8.94
N ILE A 30 -17.29 -10.34 -10.27
CA ILE A 30 -17.66 -9.35 -11.28
C ILE A 30 -19.19 -9.26 -11.42
N GLY A 31 -19.86 -10.41 -11.60
CA GLY A 31 -21.24 -10.50 -12.08
C GLY A 31 -22.30 -10.01 -11.10
N ASP A 32 -22.10 -10.20 -9.79
CA ASP A 32 -23.18 -10.01 -8.81
C ASP A 32 -23.19 -8.66 -8.10
N GLY A 33 -22.66 -7.62 -8.74
CA GLY A 33 -22.51 -6.32 -8.08
C GLY A 33 -21.74 -6.45 -6.76
N SER A 34 -20.91 -7.51 -6.61
CA SER A 34 -20.49 -7.96 -5.28
C SER A 34 -19.91 -6.82 -4.47
N ASP A 35 -20.51 -6.59 -3.30
CA ASP A 35 -20.09 -5.53 -2.38
C ASP A 35 -18.65 -5.73 -1.91
N VAL A 36 -18.05 -6.90 -2.15
CA VAL A 36 -16.66 -7.21 -1.73
C VAL A 36 -15.69 -6.20 -2.33
N LEU A 37 -15.79 -5.91 -3.63
CA LEU A 37 -14.86 -4.98 -4.28
C LEU A 37 -15.11 -3.54 -3.84
N SER A 38 -16.38 -3.14 -3.72
CA SER A 38 -16.72 -1.79 -3.25
C SER A 38 -16.33 -1.61 -1.77
N ALA A 39 -16.56 -2.60 -0.92
CA ALA A 39 -16.19 -2.58 0.49
C ALA A 39 -14.67 -2.62 0.67
N LEU A 40 -13.94 -3.33 -0.19
CA LEU A 40 -12.49 -3.37 -0.17
C LEU A 40 -11.87 -2.01 -0.54
N THR A 41 -12.43 -1.35 -1.55
CA THR A 41 -11.93 -0.03 -2.01
C THR A 41 -12.50 1.15 -1.22
N GLY A 42 -13.56 0.93 -0.44
CA GLY A 42 -14.32 1.98 0.25
C GLY A 42 -15.19 2.84 -0.67
N ARG A 43 -15.31 2.51 -1.96
CA ARG A 43 -16.08 3.27 -2.95
C ARG A 43 -16.69 2.38 -4.02
N PRO A 44 -17.66 2.87 -4.81
CA PRO A 44 -18.08 2.17 -6.02
C PRO A 44 -16.90 1.93 -6.97
N VAL A 45 -16.78 0.70 -7.47
CA VAL A 45 -15.75 0.30 -8.45
C VAL A 45 -16.33 0.27 -9.87
N THR A 46 -15.56 0.79 -10.83
CA THR A 46 -15.93 0.77 -12.25
C THR A 46 -15.85 -0.64 -12.84
N HIS A 47 -16.43 -0.87 -14.03
CA HIS A 47 -16.36 -2.18 -14.68
C HIS A 47 -14.91 -2.64 -14.93
N ASP A 48 -14.05 -1.75 -15.43
CA ASP A 48 -12.64 -2.06 -15.69
C ASP A 48 -11.85 -2.33 -14.40
N GLU A 49 -12.18 -1.63 -13.31
CA GLU A 49 -11.62 -1.91 -11.99
C GLU A 49 -12.06 -3.29 -11.50
N ARG A 50 -13.33 -3.68 -11.70
CA ARG A 50 -13.82 -5.01 -11.34
C ARG A 50 -13.07 -6.11 -12.09
N LEU A 51 -12.90 -5.95 -13.40
CA LEU A 51 -12.15 -6.91 -14.23
C LEU A 51 -10.71 -7.09 -13.74
N ARG A 52 -10.07 -6.03 -13.26
CA ARG A 52 -8.69 -6.06 -12.74
C ARG A 52 -8.61 -6.61 -11.32
N LEU A 53 -9.49 -6.15 -10.42
CA LEU A 53 -9.43 -6.44 -8.99
C LEU A 53 -9.96 -7.84 -8.66
N ALA A 54 -11.00 -8.32 -9.35
CA ALA A 54 -11.62 -9.61 -9.04
C ALA A 54 -10.63 -10.80 -9.10
N PRO A 55 -9.82 -10.97 -10.17
CA PRO A 55 -8.80 -12.03 -10.21
C PRO A 55 -7.79 -11.91 -9.07
N TRP A 56 -7.34 -10.69 -8.75
CA TRP A 56 -6.40 -10.44 -7.67
C TRP A 56 -6.98 -10.79 -6.29
N VAL A 57 -8.24 -10.40 -6.01
CA VAL A 57 -8.93 -10.71 -4.76
C VAL A 57 -9.07 -12.22 -4.58
N VAL A 58 -9.49 -12.93 -5.62
CA VAL A 58 -9.63 -14.40 -5.59
C VAL A 58 -8.29 -15.07 -5.30
N GLN A 59 -7.23 -14.65 -6.01
CA GLN A 59 -5.88 -15.18 -5.78
C GLN A 59 -5.41 -14.92 -4.34
N GLN A 60 -5.67 -13.72 -3.80
CA GLN A 60 -5.28 -13.39 -2.43
C GLN A 60 -6.05 -14.17 -1.39
N LEU A 61 -7.37 -14.31 -1.54
CA LEU A 61 -8.17 -15.13 -0.62
C LEU A 61 -7.71 -16.59 -0.64
N GLN A 62 -7.46 -17.17 -1.83
CA GLN A 62 -6.92 -18.53 -1.95
C GLN A 62 -5.56 -18.68 -1.24
N ARG A 63 -4.66 -17.69 -1.41
CA ARG A 63 -3.37 -17.67 -0.72
C ARG A 63 -3.53 -17.61 0.80
N GLN A 64 -4.37 -16.71 1.31
CA GLN A 64 -4.61 -16.57 2.74
C GLN A 64 -5.22 -17.83 3.33
N ILE A 65 -6.22 -18.43 2.65
CA ILE A 65 -6.80 -19.71 3.05
C ILE A 65 -5.72 -20.78 3.15
N ALA A 66 -4.83 -20.90 2.16
CA ALA A 66 -3.75 -21.88 2.18
C ALA A 66 -2.75 -21.68 3.34
N GLN A 67 -2.64 -20.45 3.87
CA GLN A 67 -1.74 -20.07 4.95
C GLN A 67 -2.36 -20.23 6.36
N ILE A 68 -3.67 -20.50 6.48
CA ILE A 68 -4.31 -20.73 7.79
C ILE A 68 -3.71 -21.98 8.45
N ALA A 69 -3.04 -21.80 9.59
CA ALA A 69 -2.31 -22.87 10.27
C ALA A 69 -3.24 -23.99 10.76
N ASP A 70 -4.33 -23.62 11.44
CA ASP A 70 -5.32 -24.58 11.96
C ASP A 70 -6.09 -25.27 10.81
N PRO A 71 -6.05 -26.61 10.70
CA PRO A 71 -6.72 -27.33 9.63
C PRO A 71 -8.25 -27.19 9.64
N ALA A 72 -8.88 -27.06 10.81
CA ALA A 72 -10.32 -26.87 10.93
C ALA A 72 -10.73 -25.47 10.45
N ASP A 73 -10.02 -24.43 10.86
CA ASP A 73 -10.27 -23.06 10.40
C ASP A 73 -10.04 -22.91 8.89
N ARG A 74 -8.98 -23.55 8.37
CA ARG A 74 -8.72 -23.63 6.93
C ARG A 74 -9.88 -24.30 6.19
N ARG A 75 -10.40 -25.40 6.73
CA ARG A 75 -11.53 -26.12 6.14
C ARG A 75 -12.81 -25.29 6.18
N ILE A 76 -13.07 -24.59 7.29
CA ILE A 76 -14.17 -23.63 7.40
C ILE A 76 -14.05 -22.57 6.31
N ALA A 77 -12.86 -22.00 6.10
CA ALA A 77 -12.63 -20.98 5.08
C ALA A 77 -12.92 -21.49 3.66
N GLN A 78 -12.38 -22.67 3.30
CA GLN A 78 -12.61 -23.32 2.01
C GLN A 78 -14.10 -23.57 1.76
N MET A 79 -14.79 -24.05 2.78
CA MET A 79 -16.22 -24.38 2.73
C MET A 79 -17.08 -23.12 2.61
N VAL A 80 -16.86 -22.12 3.46
CA VAL A 80 -17.64 -20.88 3.47
C VAL A 80 -17.52 -20.16 2.14
N LEU A 81 -16.29 -20.01 1.61
CA LEU A 81 -16.07 -19.29 0.37
C LEU A 81 -16.21 -20.15 -0.90
N ALA A 82 -16.45 -21.46 -0.79
CA ALA A 82 -16.42 -22.38 -1.94
C ALA A 82 -15.09 -22.30 -2.72
N ALA A 83 -13.97 -22.30 -1.98
CA ALA A 83 -12.64 -22.11 -2.56
C ALA A 83 -12.03 -23.39 -3.17
N THR A 84 -12.70 -24.54 -3.03
CA THR A 84 -12.28 -25.83 -3.60
C THR A 84 -13.38 -26.47 -4.43
N ARG A 85 -12.98 -27.28 -5.43
CA ARG A 85 -13.88 -27.91 -6.42
C ARG A 85 -15.03 -28.73 -5.81
N GLU A 86 -14.79 -29.36 -4.66
CA GLU A 86 -15.80 -30.20 -3.98
C GLU A 86 -16.99 -29.40 -3.42
N PHE A 87 -16.81 -28.09 -3.23
CA PHE A 87 -17.84 -27.18 -2.71
C PHE A 87 -18.52 -26.37 -3.81
N GLU A 88 -18.01 -26.46 -5.03
CA GLU A 88 -18.61 -25.82 -6.18
C GLU A 88 -20.04 -26.34 -6.36
N ASP A 89 -20.94 -25.44 -6.74
CA ASP A 89 -22.35 -25.73 -7.04
C ASP A 89 -23.22 -26.13 -5.84
N LEU A 90 -22.61 -26.36 -4.67
CA LEU A 90 -23.28 -26.54 -3.38
C LEU A 90 -23.64 -25.18 -2.77
N ASN A 91 -24.81 -25.08 -2.13
CA ASN A 91 -25.15 -23.96 -1.26
C ASN A 91 -24.50 -24.12 0.14
N VAL A 92 -24.57 -23.09 0.99
CA VAL A 92 -23.91 -23.08 2.31
C VAL A 92 -24.32 -24.26 3.19
N GLU A 93 -25.62 -24.62 3.26
CA GLU A 93 -26.08 -25.74 4.08
C GLU A 93 -25.61 -27.09 3.53
N GLN A 94 -25.59 -27.25 2.19
CA GLN A 94 -25.05 -28.46 1.54
C GLN A 94 -23.55 -28.62 1.80
N ARG A 95 -22.77 -27.53 1.73
CA ARG A 95 -21.32 -27.57 2.03
C ARG A 95 -21.08 -27.94 3.49
N LYS A 96 -21.85 -27.37 4.40
CA LYS A 96 -21.79 -27.69 5.84
C LYS A 96 -22.10 -29.16 6.09
N GLN A 97 -23.17 -29.68 5.50
CA GLN A 97 -23.54 -31.09 5.60
C GLN A 97 -22.42 -31.99 5.03
N TYR A 98 -21.87 -31.63 3.85
CA TYR A 98 -20.77 -32.35 3.22
C TYR A 98 -19.55 -32.48 4.13
N VAL A 99 -19.14 -31.41 4.82
CA VAL A 99 -17.99 -31.47 5.73
C VAL A 99 -18.29 -32.32 6.97
N CYS A 100 -19.49 -32.18 7.55
CA CYS A 100 -19.90 -32.99 8.70
C CYS A 100 -19.96 -34.50 8.38
N ASP A 101 -20.43 -34.88 7.18
CA ASP A 101 -20.60 -36.29 6.80
C ASP A 101 -19.28 -36.97 6.45
N ARG A 102 -18.32 -36.23 5.86
CA ARG A 102 -17.06 -36.82 5.37
C ARG A 102 -15.88 -36.69 6.31
N ARG A 103 -15.93 -35.79 7.30
CA ARG A 103 -14.85 -35.61 8.27
C ARG A 103 -15.44 -35.35 9.65
N ALA A 104 -15.26 -36.31 10.56
CA ALA A 104 -15.69 -36.21 11.96
C ALA A 104 -15.05 -35.03 12.74
N GLU A 105 -14.07 -34.35 12.14
CA GLU A 105 -13.28 -33.27 12.75
C GLU A 105 -14.03 -31.92 12.85
N LEU A 106 -15.08 -31.68 12.04
CA LEU A 106 -15.80 -30.40 12.05
C LEU A 106 -17.23 -30.54 12.60
N SER A 107 -17.41 -30.27 13.90
CA SER A 107 -18.74 -30.22 14.51
C SER A 107 -19.49 -28.94 14.13
N ARG A 108 -20.83 -28.99 14.18
CA ARG A 108 -21.70 -27.81 13.96
C ARG A 108 -21.38 -26.66 14.90
N GLU A 109 -21.04 -26.97 16.15
CA GLU A 109 -20.66 -25.98 17.16
C GLU A 109 -19.31 -25.33 16.84
N LEU A 110 -18.32 -26.12 16.39
CA LEU A 110 -17.02 -25.60 15.97
C LEU A 110 -17.19 -24.63 14.80
N TYR A 111 -17.97 -25.02 13.78
CA TYR A 111 -18.31 -24.14 12.65
C TYR A 111 -18.94 -22.83 13.11
N LYS A 112 -19.98 -22.89 13.96
CA LYS A 112 -20.69 -21.70 14.46
C LYS A 112 -19.75 -20.76 15.21
N LYS A 113 -18.89 -21.33 16.05
CA LYS A 113 -17.94 -20.59 16.88
C LYS A 113 -16.82 -19.93 16.06
N HIS A 114 -16.28 -20.63 15.05
CA HIS A 114 -15.06 -20.20 14.37
C HIS A 114 -15.30 -19.41 13.08
N ARG A 115 -16.42 -19.65 12.36
CA ARG A 115 -16.65 -19.03 11.02
C ARG A 115 -16.53 -17.51 10.99
N ILE A 116 -16.99 -16.84 12.04
CA ILE A 116 -16.96 -15.38 12.14
C ILE A 116 -15.51 -14.90 12.30
N GLY A 117 -14.71 -15.59 13.12
CA GLY A 117 -13.30 -15.29 13.31
C GLY A 117 -12.50 -15.50 12.02
N VAL A 118 -12.71 -16.63 11.35
CA VAL A 118 -12.05 -16.96 10.08
C VAL A 118 -12.36 -15.92 9.00
N LEU A 119 -13.63 -15.54 8.81
CA LEU A 119 -14.00 -14.51 7.83
C LEU A 119 -13.44 -13.13 8.20
N ALA A 120 -13.43 -12.78 9.50
CA ALA A 120 -12.84 -11.52 9.95
C ALA A 120 -11.32 -11.46 9.70
N GLU A 121 -10.61 -12.57 9.90
CA GLU A 121 -9.17 -12.68 9.61
C GLU A 121 -8.89 -12.53 8.11
N LEU A 122 -9.66 -13.23 7.26
CA LEU A 122 -9.53 -13.11 5.80
C LEU A 122 -9.87 -11.71 5.30
N ALA A 123 -10.90 -11.06 5.86
CA ALA A 123 -11.23 -9.68 5.55
C ALA A 123 -10.08 -8.74 5.89
N ALA A 124 -9.55 -8.82 7.12
CA ALA A 124 -8.44 -7.99 7.57
C ALA A 124 -7.17 -8.24 6.74
N GLY A 125 -6.85 -9.50 6.43
CA GLY A 125 -5.73 -9.86 5.56
C GLY A 125 -5.89 -9.30 4.15
N LEU A 126 -7.10 -9.35 3.58
CA LEU A 126 -7.39 -8.81 2.26
C LEU A 126 -7.31 -7.27 2.23
N GLU A 127 -7.84 -6.57 3.23
CA GLU A 127 -7.69 -5.11 3.38
C GLU A 127 -6.22 -4.70 3.43
N LEU A 128 -5.42 -5.38 4.27
CA LEU A 128 -3.99 -5.10 4.38
C LEU A 128 -3.25 -5.34 3.05
N ALA A 129 -3.58 -6.43 2.35
CA ALA A 129 -3.00 -6.74 1.05
C ALA A 129 -3.39 -5.70 -0.02
N TYR A 130 -4.63 -5.22 0.01
CA TYR A 130 -5.12 -4.22 -0.93
C TYR A 130 -4.44 -2.88 -0.70
N LEU A 131 -4.43 -2.41 0.56
CA LEU A 131 -3.73 -1.19 0.95
C LEU A 131 -2.24 -1.23 0.55
N ALA A 132 -1.60 -2.40 0.58
CA ALA A 132 -0.22 -2.52 0.15
C ALA A 132 -0.01 -2.26 -1.36
N ILE A 133 -1.02 -2.53 -2.21
CA ILE A 133 -0.93 -2.33 -3.66
C ILE A 133 -1.59 -1.02 -4.13
N SER A 134 -2.59 -0.53 -3.41
CA SER A 134 -3.37 0.66 -3.75
C SER A 134 -2.87 1.93 -3.07
N ALA A 135 -1.95 1.80 -2.10
CA ALA A 135 -1.34 2.93 -1.44
C ALA A 135 -0.71 3.89 -2.46
N PRO A 136 -1.01 5.20 -2.38
CA PRO A 136 -0.40 6.21 -3.22
C PRO A 136 1.12 6.16 -3.14
N THR A 137 1.77 6.45 -4.26
CA THR A 137 3.20 6.33 -4.44
C THR A 137 3.87 7.71 -4.41
N VAL A 138 4.76 7.92 -3.44
CA VAL A 138 5.61 9.12 -3.35
C VAL A 138 6.92 8.83 -4.05
N PHE A 139 7.23 9.62 -5.08
CA PHE A 139 8.59 9.66 -5.65
C PHE A 139 9.49 10.54 -4.79
N VAL A 140 10.61 10.00 -4.32
CA VAL A 140 11.61 10.75 -3.55
C VAL A 140 12.77 11.12 -4.49
N GLY A 141 12.83 12.41 -4.82
CA GLY A 141 13.87 13.01 -5.66
C GLY A 141 14.83 13.86 -4.83
N GLY A 142 15.98 14.18 -5.43
CA GLY A 142 16.94 15.06 -4.78
C GLY A 142 18.38 14.58 -4.74
N SER A 143 19.25 15.50 -4.33
CA SER A 143 20.64 15.21 -3.98
C SER A 143 21.17 16.24 -3.02
N TYR A 144 22.03 15.83 -2.11
CA TYR A 144 22.72 16.73 -1.21
C TYR A 144 24.10 16.19 -0.85
N THR A 145 24.98 17.09 -0.42
CA THR A 145 26.35 16.75 -0.02
C THR A 145 26.54 16.75 1.48
N ASP A 146 25.66 17.40 2.24
CA ASP A 146 25.72 17.45 3.70
C ASP A 146 25.20 16.13 4.30
N PRO A 147 26.06 15.32 4.96
CA PRO A 147 25.64 14.07 5.59
C PRO A 147 24.66 14.29 6.75
N GLY A 148 24.59 15.49 7.33
CA GLY A 148 23.63 15.85 8.37
C GLY A 148 22.18 15.64 7.93
N TRP A 149 21.89 15.74 6.62
CA TRP A 149 20.55 15.55 6.09
C TRP A 149 20.13 14.07 6.02
N HIS A 150 21.05 13.12 6.20
CA HIS A 150 20.69 11.69 6.28
C HIS A 150 19.71 11.42 7.42
N ALA A 151 19.95 11.96 8.61
CA ALA A 151 19.08 11.76 9.76
C ALA A 151 17.68 12.33 9.52
N ILE A 152 17.60 13.46 8.82
CA ILE A 152 16.34 14.12 8.50
C ILE A 152 15.57 13.30 7.46
N ALA A 153 16.22 12.87 6.38
CA ALA A 153 15.62 11.99 5.38
C ALA A 153 15.11 10.67 6.01
N GLU A 154 15.91 10.03 6.87
CA GLU A 154 15.44 8.85 7.64
C GLU A 154 14.26 9.19 8.57
N GLY A 155 14.24 10.39 9.15
CA GLY A 155 13.14 10.93 9.97
C GLY A 155 11.83 11.03 9.19
N VAL A 156 11.86 11.58 7.96
CA VAL A 156 10.69 11.61 7.07
C VAL A 156 10.18 10.19 6.81
N GLY A 157 11.08 9.26 6.46
CA GLY A 157 10.71 7.88 6.22
C GLY A 157 10.01 7.23 7.42
N ARG A 158 10.56 7.43 8.61
CA ARG A 158 10.00 6.94 9.87
C ARG A 158 8.61 7.51 10.14
N ALA A 159 8.41 8.82 9.93
CA ALA A 159 7.12 9.47 10.12
C ALA A 159 6.06 8.97 9.12
N LEU A 160 6.47 8.59 7.90
CA LEU A 160 5.59 7.99 6.90
C LEU A 160 5.28 6.51 7.13
N ALA A 161 5.98 5.82 8.04
CA ALA A 161 5.82 4.37 8.26
C ALA A 161 4.39 3.97 8.70
N GLY A 162 3.71 4.84 9.44
CA GLY A 162 2.31 4.64 9.85
C GLY A 162 1.29 5.07 8.80
N LYS A 163 1.72 5.66 7.68
CA LYS A 163 0.84 6.14 6.62
C LYS A 163 0.68 5.08 5.52
N PRO A 164 -0.48 4.99 4.85
CA PRO A 164 -0.71 4.06 3.75
C PRO A 164 -0.10 4.61 2.45
N VAL A 165 1.21 4.87 2.44
CA VAL A 165 1.95 5.34 1.26
C VAL A 165 3.03 4.33 0.86
N ARG A 166 3.41 4.36 -0.40
CA ARG A 166 4.56 3.66 -0.96
C ARG A 166 5.62 4.66 -1.36
N LEU A 167 6.89 4.26 -1.31
CA LEU A 167 7.99 5.12 -1.75
C LEU A 167 8.68 4.50 -2.95
N VAL A 168 8.95 5.33 -3.95
CA VAL A 168 9.83 4.99 -5.06
C VAL A 168 10.93 6.02 -5.15
N ALA A 169 12.15 5.58 -5.42
CA ALA A 169 13.26 6.50 -5.63
C ALA A 169 14.30 5.89 -6.55
N ALA A 170 15.04 6.74 -7.25
CA ALA A 170 16.32 6.32 -7.80
C ALA A 170 17.30 6.01 -6.65
N LEU A 171 18.43 5.37 -6.95
CA LEU A 171 19.55 5.20 -5.99
C LEU A 171 20.27 6.53 -5.69
N CYS A 172 19.55 7.54 -5.19
CA CYS A 172 20.05 8.79 -4.64
C CYS A 172 20.04 8.74 -3.10
N ASP A 173 20.86 9.58 -2.47
CA ASP A 173 21.02 9.60 -1.01
C ASP A 173 19.70 9.90 -0.25
N PRO A 174 18.92 10.95 -0.59
CA PRO A 174 17.61 11.14 0.04
C PRO A 174 16.68 9.93 -0.16
N GLY A 175 16.58 9.43 -1.39
CA GLY A 175 15.74 8.29 -1.73
C GLY A 175 16.04 7.06 -0.88
N ILE A 176 17.31 6.69 -0.77
CA ILE A 176 17.78 5.56 0.04
C ILE A 176 17.41 5.79 1.52
N ARG A 177 17.71 6.97 2.07
CA ARG A 177 17.53 7.27 3.49
C ARG A 177 16.05 7.33 3.89
N VAL A 178 15.19 7.97 3.10
CA VAL A 178 13.74 7.97 3.36
C VAL A 178 13.19 6.54 3.27
N CYS A 179 13.57 5.76 2.25
CA CYS A 179 13.12 4.38 2.14
C CYS A 179 13.55 3.51 3.33
N TYR A 180 14.80 3.67 3.79
CA TYR A 180 15.31 2.94 4.95
C TYR A 180 14.62 3.34 6.24
N GLY A 181 14.40 4.63 6.47
CA GLY A 181 13.66 5.14 7.62
C GLY A 181 12.27 4.51 7.72
N LEU A 182 11.56 4.42 6.59
CA LEU A 182 10.23 3.81 6.52
C LEU A 182 10.26 2.31 6.87
N GLU A 183 11.09 1.53 6.18
CA GLU A 183 11.08 0.07 6.39
C GLU A 183 11.63 -0.32 7.77
N LYS A 184 12.67 0.36 8.27
CA LYS A 184 13.19 0.13 9.64
C LYS A 184 12.10 0.38 10.68
N ALA A 185 11.35 1.47 10.55
CA ALA A 185 10.27 1.79 11.48
C ALA A 185 9.15 0.75 11.43
N ARG A 186 8.80 0.25 10.23
CA ARG A 186 7.81 -0.82 10.08
C ARG A 186 8.28 -2.16 10.66
N ILE A 187 9.55 -2.50 10.50
CA ILE A 187 10.16 -3.68 11.13
C ILE A 187 10.10 -3.55 12.65
N ALA A 188 10.56 -2.42 13.19
CA ALA A 188 10.54 -2.17 14.64
C ALA A 188 9.12 -2.19 15.22
N GLY A 189 8.12 -1.74 14.45
CA GLY A 189 6.71 -1.77 14.83
C GLY A 189 5.98 -3.08 14.52
N ASN A 190 6.66 -4.17 14.12
CA ASN A 190 6.06 -5.45 13.72
C ASN A 190 4.96 -5.32 12.64
N SER A 191 5.07 -4.33 11.75
CA SER A 191 4.12 -4.07 10.65
C SER A 191 4.71 -4.31 9.26
N TYR A 192 5.92 -4.88 9.22
CA TYR A 192 6.62 -5.25 8.00
C TYR A 192 6.08 -6.59 7.46
N VAL A 193 5.15 -6.52 6.50
CA VAL A 193 4.61 -7.69 5.79
C VAL A 193 5.21 -7.82 4.39
N LEU A 194 5.22 -6.71 3.65
CA LEU A 194 5.80 -6.58 2.32
C LEU A 194 6.54 -5.24 2.23
N PRO A 195 7.59 -5.15 1.38
CA PRO A 195 8.23 -3.88 1.06
C PRO A 195 7.20 -2.85 0.56
N ARG A 196 7.18 -1.67 1.18
CA ARG A 196 6.47 -0.48 0.68
C ARG A 196 7.37 0.45 -0.12
N THR A 197 8.67 0.19 -0.10
CA THR A 197 9.69 0.96 -0.79
C THR A 197 10.24 0.20 -1.99
N LYS A 198 10.54 0.91 -3.07
CA LYS A 198 11.22 0.37 -4.25
C LYS A 198 12.32 1.32 -4.71
N LEU A 199 13.55 0.85 -4.67
CA LEU A 199 14.74 1.57 -5.11
C LEU A 199 15.12 1.15 -6.52
N PHE A 200 15.29 2.12 -7.40
CA PHE A 200 15.61 1.91 -8.79
C PHE A 200 17.06 2.29 -9.09
N GLY A 201 17.83 1.29 -9.50
CA GLY A 201 19.19 1.45 -9.99
C GLY A 201 19.24 1.48 -11.52
N ARG A 202 20.39 1.91 -12.04
CA ARG A 202 20.78 1.59 -13.41
C ARG A 202 21.95 0.61 -13.34
N PRO A 203 22.03 -0.38 -14.26
CA PRO A 203 23.12 -1.37 -14.24
C PRO A 203 24.53 -0.75 -14.26
N ASP A 204 24.69 0.38 -14.95
CA ASP A 204 25.93 1.16 -15.09
C ASP A 204 26.26 2.05 -13.89
N SER A 205 25.34 2.21 -12.93
CA SER A 205 25.56 3.08 -11.77
C SER A 205 26.53 2.43 -10.79
N ALA A 206 27.52 3.20 -10.32
CA ALA A 206 28.39 2.77 -9.21
C ALA A 206 27.66 2.78 -7.85
N ARG A 207 26.55 3.52 -7.74
CA ARG A 207 25.78 3.58 -6.50
C ARG A 207 25.09 2.25 -6.22
N ARG A 208 25.08 1.87 -4.94
CA ARG A 208 24.46 0.64 -4.44
C ARG A 208 23.69 0.97 -3.16
N ALA A 209 22.55 0.32 -2.99
CA ALA A 209 21.83 0.35 -1.73
C ALA A 209 22.61 -0.50 -0.71
N GLU A 210 22.97 0.10 0.42
CA GLU A 210 23.81 -0.49 1.48
C GLU A 210 23.12 -1.67 2.19
N GLN A 211 21.79 -1.58 2.36
CA GLN A 211 21.01 -2.48 3.20
C GLN A 211 19.82 -3.08 2.42
N PRO A 212 19.42 -4.34 2.67
CA PRO A 212 18.38 -5.03 1.91
C PRO A 212 16.96 -4.57 2.27
N TYR A 213 16.79 -3.31 2.68
CA TYR A 213 15.49 -2.72 2.93
C TYR A 213 14.84 -2.29 1.62
N GLY A 214 13.59 -2.69 1.42
CA GLY A 214 12.83 -2.39 0.22
C GLY A 214 13.05 -3.38 -0.93
N ALA A 215 12.20 -3.26 -1.95
CA ALA A 215 12.44 -3.90 -3.24
C ALA A 215 13.51 -3.14 -4.03
N ARG A 216 14.26 -3.84 -4.88
CA ARG A 216 15.24 -3.22 -5.78
C ARG A 216 14.98 -3.66 -7.20
N GLU A 217 15.08 -2.73 -8.13
CA GLU A 217 14.96 -3.01 -9.56
C GLU A 217 16.00 -2.22 -10.34
N TYR A 218 16.51 -2.82 -11.41
CA TYR A 218 17.45 -2.15 -12.31
C TYR A 218 16.75 -1.86 -13.63
N LEU A 219 16.61 -0.59 -13.94
CA LEU A 219 16.01 -0.13 -15.19
C LEU A 219 17.10 0.09 -16.23
N THR A 220 16.85 -0.41 -17.43
CA THR A 220 17.67 -0.09 -18.61
C THR A 220 17.20 1.22 -19.22
N GLY A 221 18.10 1.90 -19.94
CA GLY A 221 17.81 3.17 -20.61
C GLY A 221 18.60 4.36 -20.08
N THR A 222 18.21 5.56 -20.54
CA THR A 222 18.87 6.81 -20.16
C THR A 222 18.42 7.27 -18.77
N ARG A 223 19.15 8.21 -18.17
CA ARG A 223 18.71 8.82 -16.89
C ARG A 223 17.33 9.45 -17.02
N GLU A 224 17.06 10.06 -18.17
CA GLU A 224 15.79 10.73 -18.42
C GLU A 224 14.64 9.74 -18.58
N SER A 225 14.82 8.64 -19.35
CA SER A 225 13.78 7.63 -19.48
C SER A 225 13.43 6.98 -18.13
N VAL A 226 14.43 6.77 -17.27
CA VAL A 226 14.22 6.29 -15.90
C VAL A 226 13.42 7.30 -15.09
N ARG A 227 13.76 8.60 -15.12
CA ARG A 227 12.99 9.63 -14.41
C ARG A 227 11.54 9.68 -14.87
N THR A 228 11.30 9.68 -16.18
CA THR A 228 9.94 9.66 -16.73
C THR A 228 9.15 8.44 -16.26
N HIS A 229 9.77 7.26 -16.23
CA HIS A 229 9.14 6.04 -15.72
C HIS A 229 8.76 6.16 -14.24
N LEU A 230 9.68 6.62 -13.40
CA LEU A 230 9.42 6.80 -11.96
C LEU A 230 8.35 7.86 -11.71
N MET A 231 8.43 8.98 -12.45
CA MET A 231 7.45 10.04 -12.38
C MET A 231 6.08 9.49 -12.75
N ALA A 232 5.93 8.80 -13.89
CA ALA A 232 4.66 8.27 -14.36
C ALA A 232 3.96 7.37 -13.32
N GLY A 233 4.73 6.55 -12.60
CA GLY A 233 4.21 5.64 -11.55
C GLY A 233 4.03 6.26 -10.16
N SER A 234 4.25 7.56 -9.99
CA SER A 234 4.08 8.27 -8.71
C SER A 234 2.81 9.12 -8.70
N ASP A 235 2.29 9.42 -7.51
CA ASP A 235 1.13 10.29 -7.30
C ASP A 235 1.56 11.67 -6.75
N LEU A 236 2.74 11.74 -6.11
CA LEU A 236 3.32 12.94 -5.53
C LEU A 236 4.84 12.87 -5.54
N VAL A 237 5.50 14.02 -5.56
CA VAL A 237 6.96 14.14 -5.53
C VAL A 237 7.44 14.83 -4.25
N LEU A 238 8.38 14.21 -3.55
CA LEU A 238 9.08 14.78 -2.40
C LEU A 238 10.52 15.13 -2.82
N LEU A 239 10.93 16.39 -2.65
CA LEU A 239 12.25 16.87 -3.09
C LEU A 239 13.16 17.26 -1.92
N PHE A 240 14.42 16.84 -2.01
CA PHE A 240 15.51 17.25 -1.13
C PHE A 240 16.65 17.92 -1.92
N GLY A 241 17.08 19.10 -1.47
CA GLY A 241 18.21 19.82 -2.02
C GLY A 241 18.17 19.89 -3.53
N GLY A 242 19.23 19.43 -4.17
CA GLY A 242 19.22 19.13 -5.59
C GLY A 242 19.98 20.13 -6.45
N GLY A 243 20.18 19.71 -7.69
CA GLY A 243 20.71 20.51 -8.78
C GLY A 243 19.98 20.17 -10.08
N PRO A 244 20.63 20.22 -11.25
CA PRO A 244 19.94 20.07 -12.55
C PRO A 244 19.10 18.80 -12.72
N GLY A 245 19.51 17.70 -12.07
CA GLY A 245 18.73 16.46 -12.09
C GLY A 245 17.42 16.53 -11.31
N THR A 246 17.44 17.19 -10.15
CA THR A 246 16.26 17.43 -9.31
C THR A 246 15.36 18.48 -9.93
N GLU A 247 15.93 19.47 -10.61
CA GLU A 247 15.18 20.46 -11.38
C GLU A 247 14.40 19.81 -12.53
N ALA A 248 15.02 18.86 -13.23
CA ALA A 248 14.33 18.06 -14.24
C ALA A 248 13.18 17.23 -13.62
N GLU A 249 13.39 16.63 -12.45
CA GLU A 249 12.34 15.91 -11.71
C GLU A 249 11.18 16.83 -11.31
N ALA A 250 11.46 18.03 -10.81
CA ALA A 250 10.45 19.03 -10.47
C ALA A 250 9.62 19.44 -11.69
N ARG A 251 10.27 19.76 -12.82
CA ARG A 251 9.56 20.10 -14.07
C ARG A 251 8.71 18.95 -14.60
N LEU A 252 9.20 17.72 -14.52
CA LEU A 252 8.43 16.53 -14.94
C LEU A 252 7.18 16.35 -14.07
N ALA A 253 7.27 16.65 -12.77
CA ALA A 253 6.13 16.61 -11.86
C ALA A 253 5.06 17.64 -12.26
N GLU A 254 5.47 18.88 -12.50
CA GLU A 254 4.58 19.97 -12.94
C GLU A 254 3.89 19.66 -14.26
N GLN A 255 4.64 19.20 -15.25
CA GLN A 255 4.10 18.80 -16.55
C GLN A 255 3.07 17.67 -16.43
N ALA A 256 3.24 16.79 -15.44
CA ALA A 256 2.32 15.71 -15.15
C ALA A 256 1.20 16.11 -14.17
N GLY A 257 1.14 17.37 -13.73
CA GLY A 257 0.16 17.86 -12.76
C GLY A 257 0.26 17.21 -11.38
N LYS A 258 1.46 16.75 -10.99
CA LYS A 258 1.67 16.05 -9.72
C LYS A 258 2.07 17.04 -8.63
N PRO A 259 1.49 16.94 -7.43
CA PRO A 259 1.91 17.76 -6.30
C PRO A 259 3.40 17.56 -6.00
N VAL A 260 4.07 18.66 -5.66
CA VAL A 260 5.48 18.68 -5.26
C VAL A 260 5.57 19.19 -3.82
N VAL A 261 6.21 18.41 -2.95
CA VAL A 261 6.54 18.78 -1.57
C VAL A 261 8.04 19.03 -1.49
N PRO A 262 8.49 20.29 -1.60
CA PRO A 262 9.91 20.63 -1.53
C PRO A 262 10.34 20.88 -0.08
N LEU A 263 11.33 20.15 0.44
CA LEU A 263 11.90 20.49 1.75
C LEU A 263 12.78 21.75 1.62
N GLY A 264 12.15 22.92 1.70
CA GLY A 264 12.76 24.23 1.40
C GLY A 264 14.05 24.51 2.17
N PHE A 265 14.13 24.08 3.43
CA PHE A 265 15.31 24.29 4.28
C PHE A 265 16.59 23.59 3.73
N THR A 266 16.42 22.57 2.86
CA THR A 266 17.54 21.84 2.23
C THR A 266 18.18 22.59 1.05
N ARG A 267 17.78 23.83 0.75
CA ARG A 267 18.35 24.67 -0.32
C ARG A 267 18.34 23.99 -1.70
N GLY A 268 19.20 24.43 -2.62
CA GLY A 268 19.27 23.92 -3.99
C GLY A 268 17.93 24.05 -4.72
N THR A 269 17.66 23.11 -5.62
CA THR A 269 16.40 23.07 -6.37
C THR A 269 15.16 23.03 -5.47
N ALA A 270 15.15 22.22 -4.40
CA ALA A 270 14.02 22.14 -3.48
C ALA A 270 13.76 23.50 -2.80
N GLY A 271 14.81 24.18 -2.32
CA GLY A 271 14.69 25.52 -1.73
C GLY A 271 14.31 26.61 -2.73
N GLU A 272 14.73 26.50 -3.99
CA GLU A 272 14.28 27.40 -5.06
C GLU A 272 12.81 27.18 -5.40
N TYR A 273 12.40 25.91 -5.56
CA TYR A 273 11.02 25.52 -5.83
C TYR A 273 10.08 26.02 -4.73
N TRP A 274 10.45 25.79 -3.47
CA TRP A 274 9.70 26.25 -2.31
C TRP A 274 9.50 27.78 -2.29
N ARG A 275 10.51 28.56 -2.68
CA ARG A 275 10.39 30.03 -2.72
C ARG A 275 9.55 30.56 -3.88
N SER A 276 9.54 29.84 -5.01
CA SER A 276 8.84 30.28 -6.22
C SER A 276 7.41 29.74 -6.33
N HIS A 277 7.05 28.77 -5.50
CA HIS A 277 5.73 28.14 -5.50
C HIS A 277 5.02 28.30 -4.17
N HIS A 278 3.74 27.99 -4.16
CA HIS A 278 2.91 27.94 -2.97
C HIS A 278 1.94 26.77 -3.10
N ASP A 279 1.55 26.19 -1.97
CA ASP A 279 0.46 25.23 -1.94
C ASP A 279 -0.85 25.95 -1.65
N PRO A 280 -1.80 26.00 -2.59
CA PRO A 280 -3.08 26.67 -2.37
C PRO A 280 -4.00 25.90 -1.41
N VAL A 281 -3.73 24.62 -1.16
CA VAL A 281 -4.58 23.72 -0.38
C VAL A 281 -4.20 23.71 1.11
N ASP A 282 -2.93 23.95 1.43
CA ASP A 282 -2.41 24.07 2.81
C ASP A 282 -1.16 24.99 2.84
N PRO A 283 -1.37 26.32 2.76
CA PRO A 283 -0.28 27.28 2.68
C PRO A 283 0.57 27.33 3.95
N ASP A 284 -0.03 27.08 5.12
CA ASP A 284 0.66 27.12 6.41
C ASP A 284 1.68 25.98 6.51
N SER A 285 1.26 24.74 6.25
CA SER A 285 2.20 23.61 6.22
C SER A 285 3.24 23.78 5.10
N TYR A 286 2.90 24.42 3.99
CA TYR A 286 3.88 24.69 2.94
C TYR A 286 4.96 25.69 3.35
N GLN A 287 4.61 26.75 4.09
CA GLN A 287 5.59 27.69 4.62
C GLN A 287 6.56 27.01 5.60
N GLU A 288 6.06 26.13 6.45
CA GLU A 288 6.86 25.36 7.42
C GLU A 288 7.91 24.44 6.77
N LEU A 289 7.80 24.11 5.48
CA LEU A 289 8.84 23.34 4.77
C LEU A 289 10.19 24.08 4.70
N GLY A 290 10.18 25.41 4.84
CA GLY A 290 11.37 26.25 4.92
C GLY A 290 11.89 26.49 6.33
N ASP A 291 11.26 25.93 7.36
CA ASP A 291 11.62 26.19 8.76
C ASP A 291 13.06 25.73 9.08
N PRO A 292 13.85 26.54 9.82
CA PRO A 292 15.20 26.15 10.20
C PRO A 292 15.25 24.95 11.17
N ASP A 293 14.17 24.66 11.91
CA ASP A 293 14.02 23.42 12.66
C ASP A 293 13.60 22.28 11.73
N PRO A 294 14.48 21.28 11.51
CA PRO A 294 14.17 20.16 10.63
C PRO A 294 12.92 19.37 11.03
N GLN A 295 12.59 19.31 12.33
CA GLN A 295 11.44 18.52 12.78
C GLN A 295 10.13 19.17 12.32
N THR A 296 10.02 20.49 12.42
CA THR A 296 8.90 21.28 11.88
C THR A 296 8.71 21.01 10.39
N ALA A 297 9.78 21.08 9.60
CA ALA A 297 9.73 20.81 8.16
C ALA A 297 9.34 19.35 7.83
N VAL A 298 9.80 18.37 8.62
CA VAL A 298 9.41 16.95 8.47
C VAL A 298 7.92 16.77 8.74
N ASP A 299 7.41 17.33 9.83
CA ASP A 299 5.99 17.20 10.20
C ASP A 299 5.09 17.88 9.16
N ALA A 300 5.50 19.06 8.68
CA ALA A 300 4.86 19.76 7.58
C ALA A 300 4.81 18.92 6.29
N ALA A 301 5.93 18.32 5.89
CA ALA A 301 5.98 17.44 4.72
C ALA A 301 5.04 16.24 4.86
N VAL A 302 4.96 15.61 6.04
CA VAL A 302 4.06 14.48 6.29
C VAL A 302 2.59 14.91 6.22
N ARG A 303 2.25 16.10 6.73
CA ARG A 303 0.88 16.65 6.61
C ARG A 303 0.50 16.89 5.16
N LEU A 304 1.37 17.54 4.38
CA LEU A 304 1.12 17.80 2.95
C LEU A 304 1.00 16.51 2.14
N ILE A 305 1.92 15.56 2.34
CA ILE A 305 1.84 14.24 1.69
C ILE A 305 0.51 13.56 2.04
N THR A 306 0.12 13.58 3.31
CA THR A 306 -1.14 13.00 3.76
C THR A 306 -2.33 13.69 3.10
N ARG A 307 -2.34 15.02 3.04
CA ARG A 307 -3.45 15.82 2.51
C ARG A 307 -3.63 15.66 1.00
N HIS A 308 -2.53 15.60 0.24
CA HIS A 308 -2.58 15.42 -1.22
C HIS A 308 -2.95 14.00 -1.63
N LEU A 309 -2.54 13.00 -0.87
CA LEU A 309 -2.65 11.60 -1.29
C LEU A 309 -3.80 10.84 -0.65
N LEU A 310 -4.20 11.22 0.57
CA LEU A 310 -5.24 10.50 1.29
C LEU A 310 -6.54 11.30 1.20
N PRO A 311 -7.62 10.71 0.65
CA PRO A 311 -8.91 11.38 0.64
C PRO A 311 -9.27 11.74 2.08
N MET A 312 -9.67 12.99 2.32
CA MET A 312 -10.28 13.38 3.58
C MET A 312 -11.60 12.61 3.68
N GLY A 313 -11.58 11.49 4.42
CA GLY A 313 -12.75 10.69 4.73
C GLY A 313 -13.68 11.40 5.69
#